data_AF-A0A7V9L8V0-F1
#
_entry.id   AF-A0A7V9L8V0-F1
#
_cell.length_a   1.000
_cell.length_b   1.000
_cell.length_c   1.000
_cell.angle_alpha   90.00
_cell.angle_beta   90.00
_cell.angle_gamma   90.00
#
_symmetry.space_group_name_H-M   'P 1'
#
loop_
_entity.id
_entity.type
_entity.pdbx_description
1 polymer ?
#
loop_
_entity_poly.entity_id
_entity_poly.type
_entity_poly.pdbx_seq_one_letter_code
_entity_poly.pdbx_strand_id
1 'polypeptide(L)'
;MCEAIGKLGILPRGANYALVKRTIAALGLTTAHFRPRSTPFASRAAKQPLVAVLCQGSKTSSSLLRRRLIREGLKPAFCELCGWAQTSADGRQPLELDHRNGDSTDNRIENLRVLCPNCHSLQPTHRGLNARKDSIPQPSKPKPVHRPAPQTARSRKRRWSDGDLRTAISNSRSVRQVLQQLGMKGAGVRPTLSRRIAELALDTSHFLGQGWRVGSTTPVVPTAPLVTFLVPDRLLKTSGLRERLIAEGLKPAHCEL
;
A
#
# COMPACT_ATOMS: atom_id res chain seq x y z
N MET A 1 22.88 -31.46 20.61
CA MET A 1 22.62 -30.09 21.13
C MET A 1 21.15 -29.76 21.26
N CYS A 2 20.32 -29.81 20.21
CA CYS A 2 18.88 -29.51 20.30
C CYS A 2 18.17 -30.37 21.37
N GLU A 3 18.42 -31.69 21.36
CA GLU A 3 17.86 -32.62 22.33
C GLU A 3 18.31 -32.31 23.78
N ALA A 4 19.59 -31.99 23.98
CA ALA A 4 20.12 -31.61 25.29
C ALA A 4 19.46 -30.33 25.83
N ILE A 5 19.22 -29.34 24.97
CA ILE A 5 18.51 -28.10 25.33
C ILE A 5 17.05 -28.40 25.71
N GLY A 6 16.38 -29.28 24.96
CA GLY A 6 15.02 -29.72 25.26
C GLY A 6 14.91 -30.48 26.58
N LYS A 7 15.89 -31.33 26.91
CA LYS A 7 15.98 -32.04 28.21
C LYS A 7 16.21 -31.10 29.40
N LEU A 8 16.74 -29.90 29.16
CA LEU A 8 16.87 -28.83 30.15
C LEU A 8 15.61 -27.95 30.26
N GLY A 9 14.53 -28.28 29.55
CA GLY A 9 13.27 -27.51 29.55
C GLY A 9 13.35 -26.19 28.78
N ILE A 10 14.42 -25.96 28.02
CA ILE A 10 14.63 -24.72 27.27
C ILE A 10 14.15 -24.92 25.83
N LEU A 11 13.43 -23.93 25.27
CA LEU A 11 13.01 -23.98 23.87
C LEU A 11 14.21 -23.80 22.93
N PRO A 12 14.43 -24.70 21.95
CA PRO A 12 15.63 -24.66 21.11
C PRO A 12 15.47 -23.65 19.96
N ARG A 13 15.53 -22.36 20.29
CA ARG A 13 15.45 -21.23 19.34
C ARG A 13 16.68 -20.32 19.42
N GLY A 14 17.17 -19.88 18.25
CA GLY A 14 18.19 -18.84 18.04
C GLY A 14 19.15 -18.56 19.20
N ALA A 15 18.82 -17.57 20.03
CA ALA A 15 19.64 -17.09 21.14
C ALA A 15 19.95 -18.16 22.21
N ASN A 16 19.04 -19.12 22.43
CA ASN A 16 19.19 -20.15 23.46
C ASN A 16 20.31 -21.14 23.11
N TYR A 17 20.57 -21.38 21.83
CA TYR A 17 21.72 -22.19 21.40
C TYR A 17 23.05 -21.51 21.76
N ALA A 18 23.13 -20.19 21.60
CA ALA A 18 24.34 -19.43 21.91
C ALA A 18 24.57 -19.35 23.42
N LEU A 19 23.50 -19.21 24.22
CA LEU A 19 23.58 -19.25 25.67
C LEU A 19 24.11 -20.61 26.15
N VAL A 20 23.48 -21.71 25.74
CA VAL A 20 23.85 -23.06 26.18
C VAL A 20 25.26 -23.44 25.71
N LYS A 21 25.68 -23.03 24.51
CA LYS A 21 27.08 -23.22 24.06
C LYS A 21 28.08 -22.49 24.96
N ARG A 22 27.80 -21.25 25.35
CA ARG A 22 28.66 -20.48 26.26
C ARG A 22 28.72 -21.14 27.64
N THR A 23 27.59 -21.58 28.18
CA THR A 23 27.55 -22.28 29.47
C THR A 23 28.33 -23.60 29.42
N ILE A 24 28.18 -24.39 28.35
CA ILE A 24 28.94 -25.63 28.16
C ILE A 24 30.46 -25.37 28.13
N ALA A 25 30.89 -24.32 27.43
CA ALA A 25 32.30 -23.92 27.37
C ALA A 25 32.83 -23.45 28.73
N ALA A 26 32.04 -22.64 29.46
CA ALA A 26 32.41 -22.15 30.79
C ALA A 26 32.52 -23.27 31.84
N LEU A 27 31.72 -24.33 31.69
CA LEU A 27 31.77 -25.53 32.53
C LEU A 27 32.83 -26.55 32.09
N GLY A 28 33.55 -26.29 30.99
CA GLY A 28 34.58 -27.21 30.47
C GLY A 28 34.03 -28.54 29.96
N LEU A 29 32.75 -28.63 29.62
CA LEU A 29 32.12 -29.89 29.20
C LEU A 29 32.39 -30.18 27.72
N THR A 30 32.72 -31.43 27.40
CA THR A 30 33.04 -31.82 26.02
C THR A 30 31.76 -32.00 25.19
N THR A 31 31.73 -31.39 24.00
CA THR A 31 30.63 -31.55 23.03
C THR A 31 30.98 -32.47 21.87
N ALA A 32 32.13 -33.14 21.92
CA ALA A 32 32.64 -34.00 20.84
C ALA A 32 31.69 -35.17 20.50
N HIS A 33 30.94 -35.68 21.48
CA HIS A 33 29.95 -36.74 21.30
C HIS A 33 28.66 -36.25 20.61
N PHE A 34 28.45 -34.93 20.48
CA PHE A 34 27.31 -34.39 19.76
C PHE A 34 27.59 -34.58 18.26
N ARG A 35 26.95 -35.58 17.65
CA ARG A 35 26.97 -35.72 16.19
C ARG A 35 26.50 -34.40 15.56
N PRO A 36 27.28 -33.80 14.63
CA PRO A 36 26.79 -32.67 13.87
C PRO A 36 25.49 -33.12 13.19
N ARG A 37 24.50 -32.23 13.11
CA ARG A 37 23.37 -32.45 12.21
C ARG A 37 23.94 -32.32 10.80
N SER A 38 24.49 -33.42 10.29
CA SER A 38 24.66 -33.58 8.86
C SER A 38 23.24 -33.50 8.32
N THR A 39 22.87 -32.32 7.80
CA THR A 39 22.00 -32.38 6.64
C THR A 39 22.79 -33.29 5.70
N PRO A 40 22.23 -34.43 5.26
CA PRO A 40 22.77 -34.99 4.03
C PRO A 40 22.81 -33.78 3.11
N PHE A 41 23.96 -33.48 2.49
CA PHE A 41 23.89 -32.76 1.24
C PHE A 41 22.88 -33.59 0.45
N ALA A 42 21.62 -33.12 0.40
CA ALA A 42 20.61 -33.77 -0.36
C ALA A 42 21.26 -33.91 -1.73
N SER A 43 21.58 -35.15 -2.11
CA SER A 43 21.99 -35.50 -3.46
C SER A 43 21.09 -34.65 -4.33
N ARG A 44 21.64 -33.64 -5.01
CA ARG A 44 20.85 -32.61 -5.70
C ARG A 44 19.73 -33.35 -6.41
N ALA A 45 18.52 -33.29 -5.87
CA ALA A 45 17.43 -34.10 -6.39
C ALA A 45 17.39 -33.81 -7.87
N ALA A 46 17.41 -34.85 -8.71
CA ALA A 46 17.47 -34.67 -10.15
C ALA A 46 16.44 -33.61 -10.53
N LYS A 47 16.89 -32.54 -11.20
CA LYS A 47 16.01 -31.42 -11.51
C LYS A 47 14.80 -31.98 -12.24
N GLN A 48 13.60 -31.77 -11.71
CA GLN A 48 12.35 -32.21 -12.33
C GLN A 48 12.35 -31.84 -13.81
N PRO A 49 11.99 -32.73 -14.74
CA PRO A 49 12.04 -32.43 -16.17
C PRO A 49 11.12 -31.24 -16.50
N LEU A 50 11.52 -30.42 -17.49
CA LEU A 50 10.79 -29.20 -17.82
C LEU A 50 9.33 -29.45 -18.21
N VAL A 51 9.07 -30.55 -18.91
CA VAL A 51 7.71 -30.98 -19.30
C VAL A 51 6.75 -31.10 -18.11
N ALA A 52 7.26 -31.51 -16.94
CA ALA A 52 6.44 -31.63 -15.74
C ALA A 52 6.22 -30.29 -15.02
N VAL A 53 6.95 -29.24 -15.41
CA VAL A 53 6.82 -27.88 -14.86
C VAL A 53 6.01 -26.98 -15.79
N LEU A 54 6.15 -27.15 -17.11
CA LEU A 54 5.47 -26.38 -18.17
C LEU A 54 4.01 -26.82 -18.37
N CYS A 55 3.24 -26.86 -17.30
CA CYS A 55 1.84 -27.25 -17.28
C CYS A 55 1.03 -26.34 -16.35
N GLN A 56 -0.29 -26.46 -16.42
CA GLN A 56 -1.21 -25.75 -15.54
C GLN A 56 -1.26 -26.39 -14.14
N GLY A 57 -1.40 -25.55 -13.10
CA GLY A 57 -1.46 -25.99 -11.70
C GLY A 57 -0.11 -26.28 -11.04
N SER A 58 1.00 -26.09 -11.77
CA SER A 58 2.35 -26.32 -11.26
C SER A 58 2.84 -25.13 -10.45
N LYS A 59 3.23 -25.38 -9.19
CA LYS A 59 3.77 -24.35 -8.30
C LYS A 59 5.28 -24.32 -8.39
N THR A 60 5.82 -23.28 -9.01
CA THR A 60 7.27 -23.06 -9.12
C THR A 60 7.62 -21.60 -8.91
N SER A 61 8.86 -21.32 -8.49
CA SER A 61 9.33 -19.94 -8.40
C SER A 61 9.54 -19.39 -9.80
N SER A 62 8.85 -18.29 -10.13
CA SER A 62 9.00 -17.55 -11.39
C SER A 62 10.47 -17.19 -11.69
N SER A 63 11.24 -16.82 -10.66
CA SER A 63 12.67 -16.49 -10.79
C SER A 63 13.55 -17.70 -11.16
N LEU A 64 13.20 -18.90 -10.68
CA LEU A 64 13.90 -20.14 -11.00
C LEU A 64 13.50 -20.63 -12.38
N LEU A 65 12.20 -20.61 -12.68
CA LEU A 65 11.66 -20.98 -13.98
C LEU A 65 12.25 -20.10 -15.08
N ARG A 66 12.23 -18.77 -14.93
CA ARG A 66 12.87 -17.84 -15.88
C ARG A 66 14.32 -18.19 -16.19
N ARG A 67 15.15 -18.33 -15.15
CA ARG A 67 16.57 -18.67 -15.30
C ARG A 67 16.76 -20.01 -16.00
N ARG A 68 15.85 -20.95 -15.78
CA ARG A 68 15.86 -22.25 -16.42
C ARG A 68 15.47 -22.17 -17.90
N LEU A 69 14.37 -21.48 -18.23
CA LEU A 69 13.90 -21.30 -19.60
C LEU A 69 14.94 -20.58 -20.48
N ILE A 70 15.61 -19.56 -19.93
CA ILE A 70 16.69 -18.85 -20.63
C ILE A 70 17.90 -19.78 -20.85
N ARG A 71 18.31 -20.52 -19.81
CA ARG A 71 19.46 -21.44 -19.91
C ARG A 71 19.22 -22.56 -20.91
N GLU A 72 18.00 -23.07 -20.97
CA GLU A 72 17.60 -24.17 -21.87
C GLU A 72 17.16 -23.66 -23.27
N GLY A 73 17.27 -22.35 -23.53
CA GLY A 73 17.00 -21.76 -24.85
C GLY A 73 15.52 -21.68 -25.24
N LEU A 74 14.60 -21.95 -24.31
CA LEU A 74 13.15 -21.91 -24.57
C LEU A 74 12.55 -20.51 -24.52
N LYS A 75 13.23 -19.56 -23.86
CA LYS A 75 12.84 -18.15 -23.81
C LYS A 75 14.08 -17.26 -23.96
N PRO A 76 13.92 -16.07 -24.57
CA PRO A 76 15.05 -15.18 -24.81
C PRO A 76 15.60 -14.58 -23.52
N ALA A 77 16.90 -14.26 -23.53
CA ALA A 77 17.57 -13.49 -22.49
C ALA A 77 17.39 -11.97 -22.70
N PHE A 78 16.21 -11.53 -23.13
CA PHE A 78 15.86 -10.12 -23.32
C PHE A 78 14.35 -9.93 -23.12
N CYS A 79 13.93 -8.68 -22.92
CA CYS A 79 12.52 -8.36 -22.83
C CYS A 79 11.80 -8.62 -24.16
N GLU A 80 10.81 -9.52 -24.17
CA GLU A 80 10.01 -9.86 -25.36
C GLU A 80 9.18 -8.68 -25.90
N LEU A 81 9.05 -7.57 -25.16
CA LEU A 81 8.30 -6.37 -25.60
C LEU A 81 9.19 -5.24 -26.12
N CYS A 82 10.26 -4.89 -25.41
CA CYS A 82 11.10 -3.73 -25.74
C CYS A 82 12.54 -4.08 -26.12
N GLY A 83 12.90 -5.37 -26.11
CA GLY A 83 14.26 -5.82 -26.42
C GLY A 83 15.32 -5.55 -25.35
N TRP A 84 14.96 -4.92 -24.21
CA TRP A 84 15.91 -4.60 -23.15
C TRP A 84 16.62 -5.86 -22.62
N ALA A 85 17.96 -5.83 -22.59
CA ALA A 85 18.78 -7.00 -22.29
C ALA A 85 20.02 -6.70 -21.41
N GLN A 86 20.13 -5.51 -20.82
CA GLN A 86 21.35 -5.11 -20.12
C GLN A 86 21.59 -5.91 -18.84
N THR A 87 22.86 -6.09 -18.50
CA THR A 87 23.30 -6.78 -17.29
C THR A 87 23.87 -5.75 -16.32
N SER A 88 23.46 -5.82 -15.06
CA SER A 88 23.99 -4.97 -13.98
C SER A 88 25.47 -5.29 -13.71
N ALA A 89 26.21 -4.37 -13.09
CA ALA A 89 27.60 -4.59 -12.66
C ALA A 89 27.75 -5.86 -11.80
N ASP A 90 26.71 -6.24 -11.05
CA ASP A 90 26.66 -7.48 -10.25
C ASP A 90 26.51 -8.77 -11.09
N GLY A 91 26.46 -8.68 -12.42
CA GLY A 91 26.17 -9.81 -13.31
C GLY A 91 24.69 -10.23 -13.36
N ARG A 92 23.80 -9.49 -12.69
CA ARG A 92 22.36 -9.77 -12.68
C ARG A 92 21.66 -9.12 -13.88
N GLN A 93 20.86 -9.91 -14.58
CA GLN A 93 19.92 -9.40 -15.57
C GLN A 93 18.52 -9.27 -14.91
N PRO A 94 17.99 -8.05 -14.68
CA PRO A 94 16.74 -7.81 -13.96
C PRO A 94 15.50 -8.06 -14.84
N LEU A 95 15.49 -9.17 -15.58
CA LEU A 95 14.29 -9.63 -16.26
C LEU A 95 13.38 -10.38 -15.28
N GLU A 96 12.08 -10.25 -15.48
CA GLU A 96 11.00 -10.89 -14.74
C GLU A 96 10.22 -11.82 -15.67
N LEU A 97 9.52 -12.80 -15.09
CA LEU A 97 8.64 -13.71 -15.82
C LEU A 97 7.20 -13.25 -15.57
N ASP A 98 6.48 -12.98 -16.64
CA ASP A 98 5.08 -12.58 -16.62
C ASP A 98 4.21 -13.70 -17.19
N HIS A 99 3.08 -13.93 -16.52
CA HIS A 99 2.01 -14.82 -16.97
C HIS A 99 0.95 -13.96 -17.66
N ARG A 100 0.69 -14.20 -18.95
CA ARG A 100 -0.23 -13.40 -19.77
C ARG A 100 -1.65 -13.37 -19.17
N ASN A 101 -2.12 -14.49 -18.61
CA ASN A 101 -3.40 -14.61 -17.92
C ASN A 101 -3.38 -14.14 -16.46
N GLY A 102 -2.20 -13.85 -15.89
CA GLY A 102 -2.03 -13.48 -14.48
C GLY A 102 -2.20 -14.62 -13.48
N ASP A 103 -2.30 -15.87 -13.94
CA ASP A 103 -2.30 -17.07 -13.09
C ASP A 103 -0.87 -17.61 -12.94
N SER A 104 -0.31 -17.45 -11.74
CA SER A 104 1.04 -17.91 -11.40
C SER A 104 1.25 -19.43 -11.46
N THR A 105 0.18 -20.21 -11.59
CA THR A 105 0.22 -21.67 -11.67
C THR A 105 0.16 -22.19 -13.11
N ASP A 106 -0.16 -21.35 -14.09
CA ASP A 106 -0.23 -21.72 -15.50
C ASP A 106 1.11 -21.49 -16.21
N ASN A 107 2.01 -22.47 -16.09
CA ASN A 107 3.37 -22.36 -16.61
C ASN A 107 3.51 -22.86 -18.06
N ARG A 108 2.43 -23.01 -18.81
CA ARG A 108 2.50 -23.36 -20.23
C ARG A 108 3.32 -22.32 -21.01
N ILE A 109 4.17 -22.75 -21.93
CA ILE A 109 5.20 -21.90 -22.54
C ILE A 109 4.59 -20.70 -23.29
N GLU A 110 3.42 -20.88 -23.88
CA GLU A 110 2.62 -19.88 -24.59
C GLU A 110 2.00 -18.82 -23.66
N ASN A 111 1.81 -19.15 -22.37
CA ASN A 111 1.31 -18.23 -21.36
C ASN A 111 2.42 -17.40 -20.70
N LEU A 112 3.69 -17.81 -20.86
CA LEU A 112 4.83 -17.16 -20.24
C LEU A 112 5.49 -16.16 -21.18
N ARG A 113 5.96 -15.03 -20.65
CA ARG A 113 6.85 -14.10 -21.35
C ARG A 113 7.89 -13.49 -20.42
N VAL A 114 9.09 -13.25 -20.92
CA VAL A 114 10.19 -12.62 -20.21
C VAL A 114 10.15 -11.11 -20.47
N LEU A 115 9.99 -10.31 -19.41
CA LEU A 115 9.85 -8.85 -19.49
C LEU A 115 10.89 -8.14 -18.62
N CYS A 116 11.27 -6.91 -18.97
CA CYS A 116 11.98 -6.04 -18.03
C CYS A 116 11.02 -5.48 -16.96
N PRO A 117 11.50 -4.95 -15.82
CA PRO A 117 10.65 -4.53 -14.71
C PRO A 117 9.70 -3.39 -15.11
N ASN A 118 10.16 -2.51 -16.00
CA ASN A 118 9.34 -1.43 -16.52
C ASN A 118 8.19 -1.96 -17.39
N CYS A 119 8.49 -2.82 -18.38
CA CYS A 119 7.44 -3.42 -19.22
C CYS A 119 6.49 -4.31 -18.41
N HIS A 120 7.00 -5.07 -17.44
CA HIS A 120 6.16 -5.89 -16.57
C HIS A 120 5.22 -5.02 -15.73
N SER A 121 5.67 -3.87 -15.22
CA SER A 121 4.84 -2.94 -14.44
C SER A 121 3.64 -2.38 -15.21
N LEU A 122 3.73 -2.35 -16.55
CA LEU A 122 2.66 -1.88 -17.44
C LEU A 122 1.62 -2.97 -17.76
N GLN A 123 1.83 -4.22 -17.33
CA GLN A 123 0.91 -5.30 -17.66
C GLN A 123 -0.35 -5.25 -16.79
N PRO A 124 -1.54 -5.55 -17.36
CA PRO A 124 -2.81 -5.45 -16.65
C PRO A 124 -2.94 -6.45 -15.49
N THR A 125 -2.11 -7.50 -15.47
CA THR A 125 -2.06 -8.56 -14.47
C THR A 125 -0.94 -8.34 -13.43
N HIS A 126 -0.13 -7.29 -13.58
CA HIS A 126 1.02 -7.04 -12.72
C HIS A 126 0.62 -6.95 -11.24
N ARG A 127 1.37 -7.66 -10.38
CA ARG A 127 1.17 -7.69 -8.91
C ARG A 127 -0.28 -7.96 -8.48
N GLY A 128 -1.04 -8.74 -9.25
CA GLY A 128 -2.41 -9.13 -8.89
C GLY A 128 -3.45 -8.05 -9.16
N LEU A 129 -3.19 -7.09 -10.06
CA LEU A 129 -4.18 -6.10 -10.50
C LEU A 129 -5.45 -6.73 -11.10
N ASN A 130 -5.35 -7.96 -11.61
CA ASN A 130 -6.48 -8.77 -12.06
C ASN A 130 -7.37 -9.28 -10.91
N ALA A 131 -6.86 -9.41 -9.67
CA ALA A 131 -7.62 -9.96 -8.54
C ALA A 131 -8.79 -9.07 -8.06
N ARG A 132 -8.87 -7.82 -8.51
CA ARG A 132 -9.93 -6.87 -8.12
C ARG A 132 -11.09 -6.76 -9.11
N LYS A 133 -10.95 -7.30 -10.33
CA LYS A 133 -11.97 -7.14 -11.38
C LYS A 133 -13.15 -8.09 -11.22
N ASP A 134 -12.96 -9.24 -10.57
CA ASP A 134 -14.03 -10.24 -10.37
C ASP A 134 -14.83 -10.01 -9.08
N SER A 135 -14.41 -9.07 -8.22
CA SER A 135 -15.22 -8.64 -7.09
C SER A 135 -16.17 -7.53 -7.51
N ILE A 136 -17.41 -7.87 -7.82
CA ILE A 136 -18.53 -6.92 -7.67
C ILE A 136 -18.34 -6.26 -6.29
N PRO A 137 -18.28 -4.91 -6.18
CA PRO A 137 -18.21 -4.26 -4.90
C PRO A 137 -19.43 -4.70 -4.09
N GLN A 138 -19.21 -5.58 -3.12
CA GLN A 138 -20.26 -5.91 -2.16
C GLN A 138 -20.63 -4.59 -1.48
N PRO A 139 -21.90 -4.18 -1.48
CA PRO A 139 -22.31 -2.95 -0.84
C PRO A 139 -21.78 -2.99 0.60
N SER A 140 -20.98 -1.97 0.96
CA SER A 140 -20.46 -1.83 2.31
C SER A 140 -21.64 -1.96 3.28
N LYS A 141 -21.53 -2.84 4.28
CA LYS A 141 -22.58 -3.02 5.30
C LYS A 141 -23.09 -1.63 5.73
N PRO A 142 -24.41 -1.39 5.76
CA PRO A 142 -24.94 -0.11 6.19
C PRO A 142 -24.36 0.20 7.58
N LYS A 143 -23.80 1.41 7.74
CA LYS A 143 -23.32 1.86 9.06
C LYS A 143 -24.47 1.69 10.06
N PRO A 144 -24.22 1.17 11.28
CA PRO A 144 -25.26 1.04 12.28
C PRO A 144 -25.90 2.42 12.49
N VAL A 145 -27.18 2.52 12.14
CA VAL A 145 -27.97 3.71 12.42
C VAL A 145 -28.17 3.74 13.92
N HIS A 146 -27.52 4.67 14.61
CA HIS A 146 -27.84 4.92 16.02
C HIS A 146 -29.33 5.30 16.10
N ARG A 147 -30.13 4.40 16.69
CA ARG A 147 -31.52 4.68 17.03
C ARG A 147 -31.50 5.90 17.96
N PRO A 148 -32.18 7.02 17.63
CA PRO A 148 -32.21 8.17 18.52
C PRO A 148 -32.83 7.74 19.85
N ALA A 149 -32.16 8.09 20.95
CA ALA A 149 -32.67 7.84 22.29
C ALA A 149 -34.06 8.48 22.45
N PRO A 150 -34.98 7.83 23.20
CA PRO A 150 -36.30 8.40 23.47
C PRO A 150 -36.14 9.78 24.12
N GLN A 151 -36.84 10.77 23.56
CA GLN A 151 -36.76 12.16 23.97
C GLN A 151 -37.47 12.34 25.31
N THR A 152 -36.75 12.21 26.42
CA THR A 152 -37.25 12.70 27.71
C THR A 152 -36.97 14.20 27.79
N ALA A 153 -38.06 14.97 27.74
CA ALA A 153 -38.03 16.42 27.78
C ALA A 153 -37.46 16.92 29.12
N ARG A 154 -36.28 17.55 29.06
CA ARG A 154 -35.85 18.56 30.03
C ARG A 154 -35.38 19.79 29.25
N SER A 155 -36.27 20.77 29.14
CA SER A 155 -36.03 22.03 28.44
C SER A 155 -35.01 22.88 29.21
N ARG A 156 -33.71 22.70 28.91
CA ARG A 156 -32.75 23.78 29.18
C ARG A 156 -33.10 24.94 28.26
N LYS A 157 -33.45 26.10 28.82
CA LYS A 157 -33.76 27.31 28.03
C LYS A 157 -32.60 27.57 27.06
N ARG A 158 -32.88 27.54 25.77
CA ARG A 158 -31.91 27.88 24.72
C ARG A 158 -31.52 29.34 24.89
N ARG A 159 -30.24 29.66 24.67
CA ARG A 159 -29.72 31.03 24.77
C ARG A 159 -30.18 31.95 23.62
N TRP A 160 -30.81 31.40 22.59
CA TRP A 160 -31.27 32.11 21.39
C TRP A 160 -32.67 31.64 21.01
N SER A 161 -33.43 32.56 20.43
CA SER A 161 -34.79 32.33 19.94
C SER A 161 -34.78 31.88 18.46
N ASP A 162 -35.91 31.34 18.00
CA ASP A 162 -36.06 31.01 16.57
C ASP A 162 -36.02 32.27 15.68
N GLY A 163 -36.36 33.45 16.22
CA GLY A 163 -36.23 34.73 15.52
C GLY A 163 -34.77 35.16 15.31
N ASP A 164 -33.94 34.95 16.33
CA ASP A 164 -32.49 35.22 16.25
C ASP A 164 -31.83 34.30 15.21
N LEU A 165 -32.26 33.04 15.15
CA LEU A 165 -31.77 32.07 14.17
C LEU A 165 -32.11 32.48 12.73
N ARG A 166 -33.34 32.93 12.46
CA ARG A 166 -33.74 33.43 11.13
C ARG A 166 -32.89 34.61 10.70
N THR A 167 -32.77 35.60 11.59
CA THR A 167 -31.94 36.80 11.37
C THR A 167 -30.49 36.43 11.09
N ALA A 168 -29.96 35.47 11.84
CA ALA A 168 -28.58 35.04 11.68
C ALA A 168 -28.32 34.29 10.36
N ILE A 169 -29.27 33.49 9.88
CA ILE A 169 -29.18 32.77 8.60
C ILE A 169 -29.24 33.74 7.43
N SER A 170 -30.16 34.72 7.45
CA SER A 170 -30.27 35.72 6.38
C SER A 170 -29.01 36.59 6.25
N ASN A 171 -28.36 36.93 7.37
CA ASN A 171 -27.16 37.78 7.38
C ASN A 171 -25.84 37.01 7.22
N SER A 172 -25.87 35.70 7.06
CA SER A 172 -24.68 34.85 7.03
C SER A 172 -24.52 34.12 5.70
N ARG A 173 -23.27 33.91 5.27
CA ARG A 173 -22.91 33.08 4.11
C ARG A 173 -22.34 31.71 4.50
N SER A 174 -22.27 31.40 5.79
CA SER A 174 -21.80 30.11 6.29
C SER A 174 -22.36 29.78 7.67
N VAL A 175 -22.47 28.49 7.98
CA VAL A 175 -22.86 27.98 9.32
C VAL A 175 -21.93 28.50 10.42
N ARG A 176 -20.64 28.73 10.14
CA ARG A 176 -19.69 29.30 11.10
C ARG A 176 -20.08 30.73 11.49
N GLN A 177 -20.51 31.54 10.52
CA GLN A 177 -20.92 32.92 10.75
C GLN A 177 -22.23 33.00 11.54
N VAL A 178 -23.18 32.09 11.27
CA VAL A 178 -24.40 31.92 12.08
C VAL A 178 -24.05 31.63 13.54
N LEU A 179 -23.12 30.71 13.79
CA LEU A 179 -22.67 30.39 15.15
C LEU A 179 -21.98 31.57 15.83
N GLN A 180 -21.20 32.37 15.10
CA GLN A 180 -20.57 33.58 15.64
C GLN A 180 -21.61 34.62 16.04
N GLN A 181 -22.63 34.87 15.21
CA GLN A 181 -23.71 35.81 15.52
C GLN A 181 -24.56 35.35 16.71
N LEU A 182 -24.81 34.05 16.84
CA LEU A 182 -25.50 33.47 17.99
C LEU A 182 -24.60 33.31 19.24
N GLY A 183 -23.34 33.78 19.19
CA GLY A 183 -22.41 33.72 20.31
C GLY A 183 -22.02 32.30 20.74
N MET A 184 -22.16 31.31 19.87
CA MET A 184 -21.94 29.90 20.19
C MET A 184 -20.53 29.44 19.77
N LYS A 185 -19.80 28.82 20.70
CA LYS A 185 -18.48 28.23 20.47
C LYS A 185 -18.41 26.82 21.08
N GLY A 186 -17.79 25.86 20.40
CA GLY A 186 -17.55 24.51 20.93
C GLY A 186 -17.89 23.36 19.97
N ALA A 187 -17.27 22.20 20.20
CA ALA A 187 -17.59 20.95 19.50
C ALA A 187 -18.97 20.43 19.93
N GLY A 188 -19.82 20.06 18.96
CA GLY A 188 -21.18 19.53 19.23
C GLY A 188 -22.34 20.52 19.04
N VAL A 189 -22.07 21.80 18.81
CA VAL A 189 -23.13 22.80 18.53
C VAL A 189 -23.67 22.68 17.11
N ARG A 190 -22.79 22.38 16.14
CA ARG A 190 -23.16 22.30 14.71
C ARG A 190 -24.30 21.30 14.43
N PRO A 191 -24.27 20.05 14.94
CA PRO A 191 -25.38 19.10 14.73
C PRO A 191 -26.71 19.59 15.31
N THR A 192 -26.69 20.24 16.47
CA THR A 192 -27.88 20.79 17.12
C THR A 192 -28.49 21.92 16.31
N LEU A 193 -27.65 22.82 15.80
CA LEU A 193 -28.08 23.91 14.91
C LEU A 193 -28.64 23.36 13.60
N SER A 194 -27.95 22.42 12.95
CA SER A 194 -28.41 21.78 11.71
C SER A 194 -29.76 21.07 11.89
N ARG A 195 -29.97 20.40 13.03
CA ARG A 195 -31.28 19.79 13.35
C ARG A 195 -32.37 20.85 13.46
N ARG A 196 -32.11 21.97 14.15
CA ARG A 196 -33.10 23.04 14.31
C ARG A 196 -33.42 23.76 13.00
N ILE A 197 -32.43 23.95 12.13
CA ILE A 197 -32.62 24.50 10.77
C ILE A 197 -33.56 23.60 9.96
N ALA A 198 -33.35 22.27 10.03
CA ALA A 198 -34.22 21.30 9.36
C ALA A 198 -35.64 21.28 9.95
N GLU A 199 -35.79 21.34 11.28
CA GLU A 199 -37.10 21.41 11.96
C GLU A 199 -37.91 22.65 11.57
N LEU A 200 -37.24 23.78 11.34
CA LEU A 200 -37.88 25.05 10.95
C LEU A 200 -37.96 25.24 9.43
N ALA A 201 -37.49 24.27 8.64
CA ALA A 201 -37.44 24.31 7.19
C ALA A 201 -36.85 25.62 6.63
N LEU A 202 -35.76 26.12 7.24
CA LEU A 202 -35.12 27.37 6.82
C LEU A 202 -34.22 27.15 5.61
N ASP A 203 -34.30 28.04 4.61
CA ASP A 203 -33.43 27.99 3.45
C ASP A 203 -31.97 28.30 3.82
N THR A 204 -31.07 27.45 3.35
CA THR A 204 -29.61 27.58 3.53
C THR A 204 -28.86 27.39 2.22
N SER A 205 -29.56 27.41 1.08
CA SER A 205 -29.01 27.22 -0.26
C SER A 205 -27.93 28.27 -0.61
N HIS A 206 -28.03 29.47 -0.04
CA HIS A 206 -27.05 30.56 -0.20
C HIS A 206 -25.73 30.33 0.56
N PHE A 207 -25.63 29.30 1.41
CA PHE A 207 -24.39 28.98 2.10
C PHE A 207 -23.37 28.35 1.15
N LEU A 208 -22.28 29.07 0.89
CA LEU A 208 -21.21 28.64 -0.03
C LEU A 208 -20.43 27.42 0.48
N GLY A 209 -20.45 27.17 1.80
CA GLY A 209 -19.96 25.95 2.42
C GLY A 209 -18.51 25.57 2.06
N GLN A 210 -18.23 24.26 2.09
CA GLN A 210 -16.97 23.69 1.61
C GLN A 210 -16.91 23.64 0.06
N GLY A 211 -18.03 23.94 -0.60
CA GLY A 211 -18.25 23.76 -2.04
C GLY A 211 -17.91 24.98 -2.90
N TRP A 212 -17.58 26.13 -2.31
CA TRP A 212 -17.34 27.41 -3.01
C TRP A 212 -16.26 27.37 -4.10
N ARG A 213 -15.43 26.32 -4.08
CA ARG A 213 -14.30 26.09 -4.98
C ARG A 213 -14.40 24.79 -5.78
N VAL A 214 -15.54 24.10 -5.72
CA VAL A 214 -15.75 22.88 -6.50
C VAL A 214 -15.68 23.23 -7.98
N GLY A 215 -14.76 22.59 -8.71
CA GLY A 215 -14.47 22.87 -10.12
C GLY A 215 -13.35 23.88 -10.37
N SER A 216 -12.86 24.60 -9.35
CA SER A 216 -11.68 25.45 -9.47
C SER A 216 -10.40 24.60 -9.37
N THR A 217 -9.56 24.69 -10.40
CA THR A 217 -8.23 24.07 -10.44
C THR A 217 -7.10 25.02 -10.06
N THR A 218 -7.39 26.33 -10.00
CA THR A 218 -6.41 27.34 -9.58
C THR A 218 -6.04 27.10 -8.12
N PRO A 219 -4.76 26.99 -7.75
CA PRO A 219 -4.39 26.84 -6.34
C PRO A 219 -4.62 28.15 -5.57
N VAL A 220 -5.01 28.06 -4.29
CA VAL A 220 -5.21 29.26 -3.43
C VAL A 220 -3.88 29.95 -3.16
N VAL A 221 -2.82 29.15 -3.03
CA VAL A 221 -1.45 29.61 -2.83
C VAL A 221 -0.68 29.21 -4.09
N PRO A 222 -0.03 30.15 -4.79
CA PRO A 222 0.74 29.82 -5.98
C PRO A 222 1.87 28.85 -5.63
N THR A 223 2.17 27.94 -6.54
CA THR A 223 3.25 26.96 -6.36
C THR A 223 4.60 27.69 -6.33
N ALA A 224 5.30 27.64 -5.19
CA ALA A 224 6.63 28.24 -5.06
C ALA A 224 7.65 27.59 -6.03
N PRO A 225 8.60 28.33 -6.62
CA PRO A 225 9.47 27.82 -7.69
C PRO A 225 10.46 26.75 -7.19
N LEU A 226 10.84 25.78 -8.05
CA LEU A 226 11.65 24.63 -7.66
C LEU A 226 12.99 24.98 -7.02
N VAL A 227 13.63 26.08 -7.47
CA VAL A 227 14.88 26.61 -6.89
C VAL A 227 14.80 26.85 -5.39
N THR A 228 13.62 27.16 -4.84
CA THR A 228 13.45 27.36 -3.40
C THR A 228 13.54 26.06 -2.60
N PHE A 229 13.28 24.92 -3.24
CA PHE A 229 13.23 23.60 -2.62
C PHE A 229 14.47 22.77 -2.92
N LEU A 230 15.11 22.95 -4.07
CA LEU A 230 16.33 22.25 -4.49
C LEU A 230 17.58 22.81 -3.80
N VAL A 231 17.59 22.75 -2.47
CA VAL A 231 18.71 23.17 -1.61
C VAL A 231 19.26 21.96 -0.84
N PRO A 232 20.55 21.94 -0.47
CA PRO A 232 21.13 20.89 0.35
C PRO A 232 20.35 20.66 1.66
N ASP A 233 20.39 19.44 2.17
CA ASP A 233 19.84 19.02 3.48
C ASP A 233 18.34 19.24 3.68
N ARG A 234 17.59 19.48 2.60
CA ARG A 234 16.13 19.61 2.64
C ARG A 234 15.43 18.30 2.31
N LEU A 235 14.63 17.79 3.24
CA LEU A 235 13.77 16.63 3.01
C LEU A 235 12.56 17.02 2.16
N LEU A 236 12.40 16.36 1.00
CA LEU A 236 11.25 16.55 0.10
C LEU A 236 10.58 15.22 -0.21
N LYS A 237 9.28 15.27 -0.49
CA LYS A 237 8.55 14.11 -1.01
C LYS A 237 8.97 13.85 -2.46
N THR A 238 9.69 12.75 -2.67
CA THR A 238 10.33 12.41 -3.96
C THR A 238 9.32 12.17 -5.09
N SER A 239 8.15 11.60 -4.80
CA SER A 239 7.15 11.31 -5.84
C SER A 239 6.64 12.57 -6.54
N GLY A 240 6.27 13.59 -5.76
CA GLY A 240 5.79 14.87 -6.29
C GLY A 240 6.91 15.71 -6.88
N LEU A 241 8.13 15.61 -6.33
CA LEU A 241 9.30 16.29 -6.88
C LEU A 241 9.63 15.77 -8.30
N ARG A 242 9.63 14.45 -8.51
CA ARG A 242 9.89 13.84 -9.82
C ARG A 242 8.92 14.34 -10.89
N GLU A 243 7.62 14.27 -10.62
CA GLU A 243 6.57 14.74 -11.54
C GLU A 243 6.76 16.21 -11.88
N ARG A 244 7.11 17.02 -10.88
CA ARG A 244 7.32 18.45 -11.03
C ARG A 244 8.58 18.80 -11.81
N LEU A 245 9.69 18.09 -11.60
CA LEU A 245 10.94 18.27 -12.36
C LEU A 245 10.73 17.99 -13.85
N ILE A 246 9.93 16.97 -14.19
CA ILE A 246 9.57 16.65 -15.56
C ILE A 246 8.66 17.73 -16.15
N ALA A 247 7.62 18.15 -15.41
CA ALA A 247 6.68 19.16 -15.87
C ALA A 247 7.33 20.55 -16.11
N GLU A 248 8.30 20.93 -15.29
CA GLU A 248 9.07 22.18 -15.44
C GLU A 248 10.26 22.04 -16.43
N GLY A 249 10.45 20.88 -17.06
CA GLY A 249 11.47 20.66 -18.08
C GLY A 249 12.91 20.55 -17.57
N LEU A 250 13.10 20.48 -16.25
CA LEU A 250 14.44 20.32 -15.64
C LEU A 250 14.98 18.90 -15.78
N LYS A 251 14.11 17.91 -16.00
CA LYS A 251 14.46 16.51 -16.20
C LYS A 251 13.64 15.89 -17.33
N PRO A 252 14.23 15.07 -18.21
CA PRO A 252 13.47 14.32 -19.21
C PRO A 252 12.50 13.29 -18.60
N ALA A 253 11.45 12.96 -19.35
CA ALA A 253 10.54 11.87 -19.04
C ALA A 253 11.06 10.48 -19.52
N HIS A 254 12.36 10.24 -19.43
CA HIS A 254 13.00 8.96 -19.76
C HIS A 254 14.16 8.66 -18.80
N CYS A 255 14.70 7.44 -18.86
CA CYS A 255 15.84 7.06 -18.01
C CYS A 255 17.09 7.88 -18.38
N GLU A 256 17.64 8.59 -17.41
CA GLU A 256 18.97 9.23 -17.51
C GLU A 256 20.05 8.19 -17.17
N LEU A 257 21.15 8.19 -17.93
CA LEU A 257 22.33 7.35 -17.71
C LEU A 257 23.41 8.12 -16.95
#